data_AF-A0A6N7FFJ8-F1
#
_entry.id   AF-A0A6N7FFJ8-F1
#
_cell.length_a   1.000
_cell.length_b   1.000
_cell.length_c   1.000
_cell.angle_alpha   90.00
_cell.angle_beta   90.00
_cell.angle_gamma   90.00
#
_symmetry.space_group_name_H-M   'P 1'
#
loop_
_entity.id
_entity.type
_entity.pdbx_description
1 polymer ?
#
loop_
_entity_poly.entity_id
_entity_poly.type
_entity_poly.pdbx_seq_one_letter_code
_entity_poly.pdbx_strand_id
1 'polypeptide(L)' 'MLDIKPSTLRGWIEREEIDSGARPGVTSVDAAEIKALQRENAELRRANEILKTASAFFAQAELDRRLK' A
#
# COMPACT_ATOMS: atom_id res chain seq x y z
N MET A 1 33.40 -25.40 2.06
CA MET A 1 32.89 -24.33 2.96
C MET A 1 31.88 -23.54 2.14
N LEU A 2 30.66 -23.28 2.66
CA LEU A 2 29.66 -22.52 1.90
C LEU A 2 30.18 -21.10 1.66
N ASP A 3 30.15 -20.62 0.42
CA ASP A 3 30.71 -19.33 0.00
C ASP A 3 29.75 -18.16 0.31
N ILE A 4 29.22 -18.15 1.52
CA ILE A 4 28.22 -17.18 1.99
C ILE A 4 28.80 -16.37 3.13
N LYS A 5 28.67 -15.04 3.05
CA LYS A 5 29.10 -14.15 4.13
C LYS A 5 28.32 -14.47 5.42
N PRO A 6 28.99 -14.65 6.57
CA PRO A 6 28.31 -14.96 7.83
C PRO A 6 27.22 -13.96 8.25
N SER A 7 27.33 -12.70 7.81
CA SER A 7 26.30 -11.68 8.02
C SER A 7 24.99 -11.96 7.29
N THR A 8 25.05 -12.55 6.09
CA THR A 8 23.86 -12.92 5.31
C THR A 8 23.09 -14.03 6.00
N LEU A 9 23.81 -15.05 6.50
CA LEU A 9 23.19 -16.13 7.26
C LEU A 9 22.51 -15.63 8.53
N ARG A 10 23.17 -14.74 9.29
CA ARG A 10 22.56 -14.10 10.46
C ARG A 10 21.28 -13.35 10.09
N GLY A 11 21.29 -12.57 9.01
CA GLY A 11 20.10 -11.85 8.57
C GLY A 11 18.93 -12.78 8.20
N TRP A 12 19.20 -13.96 7.64
CA TRP A 12 18.16 -14.95 7.36
C TRP A 12 17.60 -15.57 8.64
N ILE A 13 18.45 -15.89 9.62
CA ILE A 13 18.02 -16.39 10.92
C ILE A 13 17.14 -15.35 11.62
N GLU A 14 17.56 -14.08 11.66
CA GLU A 14 16.77 -13.03 12.30
C GLU A 14 15.42 -12.81 11.60
N ARG A 15 15.37 -12.93 10.27
CA ARG A 15 14.12 -12.87 9.52
C ARG A 15 13.21 -14.04 9.87
N GLU A 16 13.75 -15.25 9.97
CA GLU A 16 12.98 -16.44 10.34
C GLU A 16 12.49 -16.39 11.78
N GLU A 17 13.30 -15.87 12.72
CA GLU A 17 12.86 -15.62 14.10
C GLU A 17 11.68 -14.62 14.16
N ILE A 18 11.68 -13.60 13.30
CA ILE A 18 10.57 -12.65 13.20
C ILE A 18 9.34 -13.33 12.57
N ASP A 19 9.51 -14.06 11.48
CA ASP A 19 8.41 -14.70 10.75
C ASP A 19 7.77 -15.84 11.54
N SER A 20 8.53 -16.52 12.41
CA SER A 20 8.04 -17.54 13.36
C SER A 20 7.47 -16.97 14.66
N GLY A 21 7.64 -15.65 14.90
CA GLY A 21 7.20 -14.98 16.13
C GLY A 21 8.12 -15.20 17.33
N ALA A 22 9.28 -15.83 17.16
CA ALA A 22 10.30 -15.98 18.20
C ALA A 22 10.97 -14.64 18.57
N ARG A 23 10.98 -13.68 17.64
CA ARG A 23 11.48 -12.32 17.82
C ARG A 23 10.42 -11.29 17.41
N PRO A 24 10.26 -10.17 18.16
CA PRO A 24 9.38 -9.10 17.72
C PRO A 24 9.85 -8.47 16.40
N GLY A 25 8.91 -8.25 15.48
CA GLY A 25 9.16 -7.60 14.19
C GLY A 25 7.92 -7.66 13.29
N VAL A 26 8.00 -6.99 12.15
CA VAL A 26 6.99 -7.11 11.10
C VAL A 26 7.30 -8.35 10.28
N THR A 27 6.35 -9.28 10.24
CA THR A 27 6.52 -10.51 9.46
C THR A 27 6.58 -10.18 7.97
N SER A 28 7.19 -11.07 7.20
CA SER A 28 7.23 -10.97 5.74
C SER A 28 5.82 -10.94 5.14
N VAL A 29 4.86 -11.62 5.78
CA VAL A 29 3.44 -11.65 5.38
C VAL A 29 2.79 -10.28 5.62
N ASP A 30 2.91 -9.74 6.83
CA ASP A 30 2.34 -8.43 7.17
C ASP A 30 2.94 -7.32 6.29
N ALA A 31 4.25 -7.38 6.03
CA ALA A 31 4.91 -6.43 5.13
C ALA A 31 4.36 -6.49 3.70
N ALA A 32 4.05 -7.69 3.20
CA ALA A 32 3.45 -7.88 1.89
C ALA A 32 2.01 -7.34 1.84
N GLU A 33 1.21 -7.60 2.88
CA GLU A 33 -0.17 -7.12 3.00
C GLU A 33 -0.22 -5.58 3.09
N ILE A 34 0.60 -4.97 3.95
CA ILE A 34 0.71 -3.51 4.06
C ILE A 34 1.02 -2.89 2.70
N LYS A 35 1.94 -3.49 1.94
CA LYS A 35 2.30 -2.99 0.61
C LYS A 35 1.14 -3.13 -0.39
N ALA A 36 0.36 -4.22 -0.31
CA ALA A 36 -0.83 -4.40 -1.15
C ALA A 36 -1.90 -3.35 -0.82
N LEU A 37 -2.21 -3.18 0.46
CA LEU A 37 -3.18 -2.20 0.94
C LEU A 37 -2.77 -0.76 0.59
N GLN A 38 -1.48 -0.42 0.68
CA GLN A 38 -0.99 0.90 0.27
C GLN A 38 -1.22 1.18 -1.22
N ARG A 39 -1.06 0.18 -2.09
CA ARG A 39 -1.33 0.32 -3.52
C ARG A 39 -2.82 0.51 -3.79
N GLU A 40 -3.65 -0.34 -3.19
CA GLU A 40 -5.10 -0.23 -3.32
C GLU A 40 -5.61 1.13 -2.81
N ASN A 41 -5.11 1.60 -1.67
CA ASN A 41 -5.50 2.91 -1.14
C ASN A 41 -5.09 4.06 -2.07
N ALA A 42 -3.91 3.97 -2.71
CA ALA A 42 -3.48 4.97 -3.68
C ALA A 42 -4.39 5.00 -4.93
N GLU A 43 -4.78 3.83 -5.42
CA GLU A 43 -5.71 3.70 -6.56
C GLU A 43 -7.10 4.23 -6.21
N LEU A 44 -7.64 3.85 -5.05
CA LEU A 44 -8.94 4.34 -4.56
C LEU A 44 -8.95 5.86 -4.36
N ARG A 45 -7.86 6.43 -3.84
CA ARG A 45 -7.71 7.89 -3.71
C ARG A 45 -7.73 8.55 -5.09
N ARG A 46 -6.99 8.01 -6.06
CA ARG A 46 -6.99 8.54 -7.43
C ARG A 46 -8.39 8.48 -8.07
N ALA A 47 -9.08 7.37 -7.92
CA ALA A 47 -10.44 7.21 -8.44
C ALA A 47 -11.42 8.20 -7.78
N ASN A 48 -11.35 8.36 -6.45
CA ASN A 48 -12.18 9.30 -5.72
C ASN A 48 -11.97 10.74 -6.16
N GLU A 49 -10.72 11.16 -6.43
CA GLU A 49 -10.47 12.51 -6.92
C GLU A 49 -11.07 12.74 -8.31
N ILE A 50 -10.97 11.76 -9.22
CA ILE A 50 -11.62 11.84 -10.54
C ILE A 50 -13.14 12.00 -10.38
N LEU A 51 -13.76 11.19 -9.51
CA LEU A 51 -15.21 11.23 -9.28
C LEU A 51 -15.66 12.56 -8.67
N LYS A 52 -14.90 13.12 -7.72
CA LYS A 52 -15.18 14.44 -7.15
C LYS A 52 -15.11 15.54 -8.21
N THR A 53 -14.04 15.54 -9.03
CA THR A 53 -13.89 16.53 -10.10
C THR A 53 -15.01 16.42 -11.13
N ALA A 54 -15.36 15.20 -11.56
CA ALA A 54 -16.48 14.97 -12.47
C ALA A 54 -17.80 15.46 -11.86
N SER A 55 -18.06 15.15 -10.60
CA SER A 55 -19.28 15.57 -9.90
C SER A 55 -19.39 17.10 -9.81
N ALA A 56 -18.29 17.78 -9.51
CA ALA A 56 -18.24 19.24 -9.48
C ALA A 56 -18.52 19.84 -10.87
N PHE A 57 -17.94 19.27 -11.92
CA PHE A 57 -18.17 19.72 -13.31
C PHE A 57 -19.65 19.58 -13.71
N PHE A 58 -20.26 18.42 -13.44
CA PHE A 58 -21.68 18.21 -13.74
C PHE A 58 -22.61 19.09 -12.92
N ALA A 59 -22.29 19.33 -11.64
CA ALA A 59 -23.07 20.24 -10.80
C ALA A 59 -23.04 21.67 -11.36
N GLN A 60 -21.89 22.16 -11.81
CA GLN A 60 -21.78 23.48 -12.44
C GLN A 60 -22.61 23.56 -13.73
N ALA A 61 -22.51 22.56 -14.62
CA ALA A 61 -23.26 22.54 -15.86
C ALA A 61 -24.78 22.52 -15.65
N GLU A 62 -25.27 21.80 -14.62
CA GLU A 62 -26.70 21.81 -14.28
C GLU A 62 -27.15 23.16 -13.70
N LEU A 63 -26.32 23.83 -12.91
CA LEU A 63 -26.60 25.18 -12.42
C LEU A 63 -26.68 26.18 -13.59
N ASP A 64 -25.73 26.14 -14.52
CA ASP A 64 -25.70 27.01 -15.70
C ASP A 64 -26.93 26.81 -16.59
N ARG A 65 -27.45 25.58 -16.70
CA ARG A 65 -28.69 25.29 -17.43
C ARG A 65 -29.92 25.90 -16.76
N ARG A 66 -29.99 25.89 -15.42
CA ARG A 66 -31.14 26.43 -14.67
C ARG A 66 -31.17 27.95 -14.62
N LEU A 67 -30.02 28.61 -14.80
CA LEU A 67 -29.89 30.07 -14.77
C LEU A 67 -30.14 30.72 -16.15
N LYS A 68 -30.24 29.94 -17.22
CA LYS A 68 -30.66 30.36 -18.57
C LYS A 68 -32.15 30.18 -18.78
#